data_AF-A0A2T7KTF6-F1
#
_entry.id   AF-A0A2T7KTF6-F1
#
_cell.length_a   1.000
_cell.length_b   1.000
_cell.length_c   1.000
_cell.angle_alpha   90.00
_cell.angle_beta   90.00
_cell.angle_gamma   90.00
#
_symmetry.space_group_name_H-M   'P 1'
#
loop_
_entity.id
_entity.type
_entity.pdbx_description
1 polymer ?
#
loop_
_entity_poly.entity_id
_entity_poly.type
_entity_poly.pdbx_seq_one_letter_code
_entity_poly.pdbx_strand_id
1 'polypeptide(L)'
;MPTILGQNQYGKAENRVVKITRDGDTHHIKDLNVSVALSGDMDDVHYSGSNANVLPTDTTKNTVFAFAKEHGIESAEQFGIHLARHFVSSQEPIHRARIRIEEYAWERIATSDGNSKFIGADEVKHSFARKGMETRVSQITYDGENWEVISGLKDLTVMNSTNSEFWGYVKDKYTTLKEAYDRILATDVSARWRYNWTSDEQRMPNWEKSYEQARKHMLQAFAETYSLSLQQTLYQMGSRIINSRSEIDEIRFSLPNNHHFLVDLEPFGLKNDNEVYFAADRPYGLIEATVLRDGVEPKIPVDMTNL
;
A
#
# COMPACT_ATOMS: atom_id res chain seq x y z
N MET A 1 -42.21 -3.50 -3.32
CA MET A 1 -41.32 -3.53 -4.50
C MET A 1 -40.46 -4.78 -4.39
N PRO A 2 -40.16 -5.49 -5.51
CA PRO A 2 -39.29 -6.67 -5.46
C PRO A 2 -37.85 -6.26 -5.12
N THR A 3 -37.12 -7.17 -4.48
CA THR A 3 -35.68 -7.03 -4.21
C THR A 3 -34.87 -7.39 -5.44
N ILE A 4 -33.76 -6.68 -5.69
CA ILE A 4 -32.86 -6.89 -6.84
C ILE A 4 -31.42 -7.01 -6.31
N LEU A 5 -30.63 -7.93 -6.85
CA LEU A 5 -29.20 -8.07 -6.57
C LEU A 5 -28.41 -6.93 -7.25
N GLY A 6 -27.55 -6.26 -6.48
CA GLY A 6 -26.62 -5.24 -6.98
C GLY A 6 -25.23 -5.79 -7.29
N GLN A 7 -24.21 -4.95 -7.15
CA GLN A 7 -22.81 -5.36 -7.27
C GLN A 7 -22.49 -6.51 -6.31
N ASN A 8 -21.88 -7.58 -6.83
CA ASN A 8 -21.49 -8.74 -6.04
C ASN A 8 -20.09 -9.23 -6.43
N GLN A 9 -19.45 -9.92 -5.48
CA GLN A 9 -18.17 -10.57 -5.67
C GLN A 9 -17.99 -11.63 -4.56
N TYR A 10 -17.21 -12.66 -4.84
CA TYR A 10 -16.87 -13.68 -3.83
C TYR A 10 -15.47 -14.24 -4.09
N GLY A 11 -14.87 -14.92 -3.11
CA GLY A 11 -13.58 -15.56 -3.31
C GLY A 11 -12.92 -15.97 -1.99
N LYS A 12 -11.61 -16.22 -2.02
CA LYS A 12 -10.83 -16.53 -0.82
C LYS A 12 -9.93 -15.36 -0.44
N ALA A 13 -10.13 -14.85 0.76
CA ALA A 13 -9.30 -13.81 1.34
C ALA A 13 -8.09 -14.40 2.09
N GLU A 14 -7.03 -13.60 2.14
CA GLU A 14 -5.88 -13.75 3.03
C GLU A 14 -5.08 -15.07 2.92
N ASN A 15 -4.88 -15.54 1.69
CA ASN A 15 -4.03 -16.70 1.43
C ASN A 15 -2.56 -16.33 1.68
N ARG A 16 -1.98 -16.89 2.75
CA ARG A 16 -0.56 -16.71 3.10
C ARG A 16 0.34 -17.56 2.20
N VAL A 17 1.18 -16.92 1.41
CA VAL A 17 2.09 -17.59 0.47
C VAL A 17 3.52 -17.10 0.68
N VAL A 18 4.42 -18.04 0.98
CA VAL A 18 5.86 -17.78 1.01
C VAL A 18 6.51 -18.57 -0.12
N LYS A 19 7.14 -17.85 -1.05
CA LYS A 19 7.93 -18.44 -2.13
C LYS A 19 9.41 -18.27 -1.82
N ILE A 20 10.11 -19.40 -1.71
CA ILE A 20 11.58 -19.42 -1.69
C ILE A 20 12.09 -19.74 -3.09
N THR A 21 12.99 -18.91 -3.60
CA THR A 21 13.79 -19.18 -4.80
C THR A 21 15.21 -19.49 -4.35
N ARG A 22 15.78 -20.60 -4.84
CA ARG A 22 17.08 -21.12 -4.40
C ARG A 22 18.04 -21.07 -5.58
N ASP A 23 18.97 -20.13 -5.52
CA ASP A 23 20.03 -19.93 -6.52
C ASP A 23 21.34 -20.46 -5.92
N GLY A 24 21.52 -21.78 -6.02
CA GLY A 24 22.52 -22.50 -5.25
C GLY A 24 22.27 -22.31 -3.76
N ASP A 25 23.31 -21.89 -3.04
CA ASP A 25 23.28 -21.64 -1.60
C ASP A 25 22.74 -20.23 -1.24
N THR A 26 22.40 -19.41 -2.23
CA THR A 26 21.74 -18.12 -2.02
C THR A 26 20.23 -18.26 -2.22
N HIS A 27 19.47 -18.05 -1.15
CA HIS A 27 18.02 -18.07 -1.20
C HIS A 27 17.45 -16.66 -1.30
N HIS A 28 16.27 -16.54 -1.91
CA HIS A 28 15.47 -15.33 -2.02
C HIS A 28 14.03 -15.64 -1.56
N ILE A 29 13.37 -14.65 -0.95
CA ILE A 29 12.03 -14.82 -0.36
C ILE A 29 11.05 -13.79 -0.91
N LYS A 30 9.85 -14.24 -1.23
CA LYS A 30 8.65 -13.42 -1.40
C LYS A 30 7.61 -13.93 -0.41
N ASP A 31 7.06 -13.04 0.41
CA ASP A 31 6.06 -13.36 1.44
C ASP A 31 4.84 -12.48 1.24
N LEU A 32 3.74 -13.10 0.83
CA LEU A 32 2.52 -12.43 0.39
C LEU A 32 1.31 -12.83 1.22
N ASN A 33 0.39 -11.87 1.39
CA ASN A 33 -1.00 -12.10 1.78
C ASN A 33 -1.90 -11.86 0.56
N VAL A 34 -2.51 -12.90 -0.02
CA VAL A 34 -3.21 -12.80 -1.31
C VAL A 34 -4.71 -13.02 -1.14
N SER A 35 -5.52 -12.05 -1.53
CA SER A 35 -6.99 -12.14 -1.54
C SER A 35 -7.51 -12.10 -2.96
N VAL A 36 -8.35 -13.09 -3.31
CA VAL A 36 -9.01 -13.20 -4.61
C VAL A 36 -10.48 -12.88 -4.46
N ALA A 37 -11.03 -12.05 -5.35
CA ALA A 37 -12.45 -11.81 -5.50
C ALA A 37 -12.85 -11.90 -6.98
N LEU A 38 -13.89 -12.67 -7.28
CA LEU A 38 -14.42 -12.93 -8.61
C LEU A 38 -15.85 -12.38 -8.72
N SER A 39 -16.19 -11.87 -9.90
CA SER A 39 -17.53 -11.37 -10.27
C SER A 39 -17.89 -11.85 -11.68
N GLY A 40 -19.18 -12.01 -11.95
CA GLY A 40 -19.71 -12.45 -13.25
C GLY A 40 -21.16 -12.90 -13.12
N ASP A 41 -21.51 -14.02 -13.76
CA ASP A 41 -22.87 -14.56 -13.80
C ASP A 41 -23.26 -15.26 -12.49
N MET A 42 -23.55 -14.43 -11.47
CA MET A 42 -23.78 -14.86 -10.09
C MET A 42 -25.24 -14.76 -9.64
N ASP A 43 -26.18 -14.40 -10.53
CA ASP A 43 -27.58 -14.25 -10.18
C ASP A 43 -28.18 -15.56 -9.65
N ASP A 44 -27.92 -16.68 -10.34
CA ASP A 44 -28.50 -17.98 -10.01
C ASP A 44 -28.06 -18.51 -8.63
N VAL A 45 -26.81 -18.25 -8.22
CA VAL A 45 -26.34 -18.65 -6.88
C VAL A 45 -27.07 -17.85 -5.79
N HIS A 46 -27.43 -16.58 -6.04
CA HIS A 46 -28.13 -15.75 -5.06
C HIS A 46 -29.64 -15.98 -5.06
N TYR A 47 -30.27 -16.11 -6.22
CA TYR A 47 -31.73 -16.21 -6.33
C TYR A 47 -32.26 -17.64 -6.16
N SER A 48 -31.48 -18.66 -6.56
CA SER A 48 -31.93 -20.06 -6.54
C SER A 48 -31.02 -21.00 -5.73
N GLY A 49 -29.81 -20.55 -5.36
CA GLY A 49 -28.80 -21.38 -4.71
C GLY A 49 -28.05 -22.32 -5.66
N SER A 50 -28.20 -22.13 -6.99
CA SER A 50 -27.47 -22.92 -7.97
C SER A 50 -26.00 -22.50 -8.03
N ASN A 51 -25.10 -23.43 -7.71
CA ASN A 51 -23.66 -23.18 -7.69
C ASN A 51 -22.96 -23.47 -9.04
N ALA A 52 -23.71 -23.65 -10.14
CA ALA A 52 -23.16 -24.06 -11.43
C ALA A 52 -22.08 -23.09 -11.96
N ASN A 53 -22.24 -21.79 -11.69
CA ASN A 53 -21.31 -20.73 -12.10
C ASN A 53 -20.27 -20.39 -11.02
N VAL A 54 -20.27 -21.10 -9.90
CA VAL A 54 -19.40 -20.80 -8.75
C VAL A 54 -18.13 -21.63 -8.85
N LEU A 55 -17.03 -20.99 -9.24
CA LEU A 55 -15.69 -21.54 -8.99
C LEU A 55 -15.46 -21.61 -7.46
N PRO A 56 -15.24 -22.79 -6.86
CA PRO A 56 -15.12 -22.88 -5.41
C PRO A 56 -14.00 -21.99 -4.84
N THR A 57 -14.24 -21.35 -3.69
CA THR A 57 -13.21 -20.51 -3.07
C THR A 57 -11.97 -21.33 -2.69
N ASP A 58 -12.12 -22.62 -2.40
CA ASP A 58 -10.99 -23.53 -2.21
C ASP A 58 -10.13 -23.67 -3.46
N THR A 59 -10.75 -23.73 -4.64
CA THR A 59 -10.04 -23.73 -5.93
C THR A 59 -9.24 -22.46 -6.11
N THR A 60 -9.81 -21.29 -5.79
CA THR A 60 -9.05 -20.02 -5.88
C THR A 60 -7.79 -20.04 -5.01
N LYS A 61 -7.86 -20.56 -3.78
CA LYS A 61 -6.71 -20.78 -2.89
C LYS A 61 -5.68 -21.71 -3.55
N ASN A 62 -6.12 -22.85 -4.07
CA ASN A 62 -5.24 -23.83 -4.72
C ASN A 62 -4.52 -23.21 -5.93
N THR A 63 -5.22 -22.41 -6.74
CA THR A 63 -4.64 -21.67 -7.87
C THR A 63 -3.53 -20.72 -7.42
N VAL A 64 -3.71 -19.99 -6.31
CA VAL A 64 -2.63 -19.11 -5.78
C VAL A 64 -1.35 -19.90 -5.52
N PHE A 65 -1.44 -21.04 -4.82
CA PHE A 65 -0.26 -21.86 -4.52
C PHE A 65 0.33 -22.51 -5.77
N ALA A 66 -0.51 -23.00 -6.69
CA ALA A 66 -0.07 -23.58 -7.96
C ALA A 66 0.68 -22.55 -8.80
N PHE A 67 0.14 -21.34 -8.95
CA PHE A 67 0.76 -20.28 -9.75
C PHE A 67 2.08 -19.79 -9.13
N ALA A 68 2.17 -19.72 -7.80
CA ALA A 68 3.42 -19.38 -7.12
C ALA A 68 4.52 -20.42 -7.41
N LYS A 69 4.15 -21.68 -7.67
CA LYS A 69 5.07 -22.75 -8.07
C LYS A 69 5.39 -22.73 -9.57
N GLU A 70 4.39 -22.57 -10.42
CA GLU A 70 4.52 -22.66 -11.89
C GLU A 70 5.19 -21.42 -12.49
N HIS A 71 4.81 -20.23 -12.04
CA HIS A 71 5.28 -18.96 -12.59
C HIS A 71 6.32 -18.26 -11.70
N GLY A 72 6.40 -18.63 -10.42
CA GLY A 72 7.16 -17.87 -9.44
C GLY A 72 6.46 -16.57 -9.06
N ILE A 73 7.19 -15.69 -8.36
CA ILE A 73 6.68 -14.38 -7.90
C ILE A 73 7.79 -13.36 -8.15
N GLU A 74 7.71 -12.65 -9.28
CA GLU A 74 8.66 -11.57 -9.58
C GLU A 74 8.33 -10.30 -8.77
N SER A 75 7.07 -9.89 -8.82
CA SER A 75 6.50 -8.78 -8.04
C SER A 75 5.06 -9.11 -7.64
N ALA A 76 4.52 -8.40 -6.66
CA ALA A 76 3.13 -8.55 -6.24
C ALA A 76 2.17 -8.29 -7.42
N GLU A 77 2.40 -7.22 -8.16
CA GLU A 77 1.58 -6.79 -9.31
C GLU A 77 1.60 -7.84 -10.41
N GLN A 78 2.78 -8.31 -10.83
CA GLN A 78 2.90 -9.33 -11.87
C GLN A 78 2.20 -10.64 -11.47
N PHE A 79 2.35 -11.05 -10.21
CA PHE A 79 1.68 -12.25 -9.70
C PHE A 79 0.15 -12.08 -9.69
N GLY A 80 -0.35 -10.92 -9.28
CA GLY A 80 -1.77 -10.59 -9.35
C GLY A 80 -2.31 -10.55 -10.78
N ILE A 81 -1.53 -10.05 -11.75
CA ILE A 81 -1.89 -10.04 -13.18
C ILE A 81 -2.06 -11.47 -13.70
N HIS A 82 -1.14 -12.39 -13.38
CA HIS A 82 -1.26 -13.79 -13.78
C HIS A 82 -2.53 -14.45 -13.23
N LEU A 83 -2.82 -14.24 -11.94
CA LEU A 83 -4.01 -14.79 -11.30
C LEU A 83 -5.30 -14.21 -11.88
N ALA A 84 -5.39 -12.88 -11.98
CA ALA A 84 -6.58 -12.20 -12.50
C ALA A 84 -6.90 -12.65 -13.92
N ARG A 85 -5.88 -12.71 -14.79
CA ARG A 85 -6.04 -13.20 -16.17
C ARG A 85 -6.57 -14.62 -16.18
N HIS A 86 -5.95 -15.52 -15.42
CA HIS A 86 -6.35 -16.93 -15.39
C HIS A 86 -7.81 -17.11 -15.01
N PHE A 87 -8.28 -16.43 -13.96
CA PHE A 87 -9.67 -16.61 -13.52
C PHE A 87 -10.68 -16.12 -14.56
N VAL A 88 -10.42 -14.98 -15.20
CA VAL A 88 -11.32 -14.43 -16.23
C VAL A 88 -11.23 -15.22 -17.55
N SER A 89 -10.03 -15.64 -17.96
CA SER A 89 -9.83 -16.28 -19.26
C SER A 89 -10.16 -17.77 -19.28
N SER A 90 -10.26 -18.42 -18.11
CA SER A 90 -10.48 -19.88 -18.02
C SER A 90 -11.89 -20.29 -17.60
N GLN A 91 -12.67 -19.37 -17.03
CA GLN A 91 -14.01 -19.65 -16.51
C GLN A 91 -15.01 -18.72 -17.18
N GLU A 92 -15.80 -19.26 -18.11
CA GLU A 92 -16.81 -18.50 -18.87
C GLU A 92 -17.72 -17.64 -17.98
N PRO A 93 -18.24 -18.12 -16.82
CA PRO A 93 -19.13 -17.31 -15.98
C PRO A 93 -18.44 -16.17 -15.21
N ILE A 94 -17.10 -16.05 -15.28
CA ILE A 94 -16.32 -15.08 -14.51
C ILE A 94 -15.84 -13.96 -15.43
N HIS A 95 -16.48 -12.80 -15.31
CA HIS A 95 -16.20 -11.64 -16.16
C HIS A 95 -15.14 -10.71 -15.55
N ARG A 96 -14.95 -10.74 -14.23
CA ARG A 96 -13.98 -9.87 -13.56
C ARG A 96 -13.30 -10.58 -12.40
N ALA A 97 -11.99 -10.37 -12.29
CA ALA A 97 -11.21 -10.78 -11.13
C ALA A 97 -10.52 -9.57 -10.50
N ARG A 98 -10.54 -9.49 -9.16
CA ARG A 98 -9.78 -8.54 -8.35
C ARG A 98 -8.86 -9.32 -7.40
N ILE A 99 -7.57 -9.04 -7.50
CA ILE A 99 -6.54 -9.64 -6.65
C ILE A 99 -5.93 -8.55 -5.78
N ARG A 100 -5.99 -8.71 -4.46
CA ARG A 100 -5.31 -7.84 -3.50
C ARG A 100 -4.16 -8.56 -2.86
N ILE A 101 -3.02 -7.90 -2.76
CA ILE A 101 -1.79 -8.49 -2.28
C ILE A 101 -1.12 -7.53 -1.31
N GLU A 102 -0.82 -8.02 -0.11
CA GLU A 102 0.16 -7.40 0.77
C GLU A 102 1.49 -8.14 0.63
N GLU A 103 2.57 -7.41 0.42
CA GLU A 103 3.93 -7.94 0.40
C GLU A 103 4.68 -7.48 1.63
N TYR A 104 5.33 -8.43 2.29
CA TYR A 104 6.09 -8.14 3.48
C TYR A 104 7.58 -8.36 3.27
N ALA A 105 8.34 -7.32 3.57
CA ALA A 105 9.76 -7.30 3.32
C ALA A 105 10.54 -8.16 4.33
N TRP A 106 11.58 -8.81 3.82
CA TRP A 106 12.56 -9.53 4.61
C TRP A 106 13.94 -9.01 4.24
N GLU A 107 14.82 -8.84 5.23
CA GLU A 107 16.22 -8.51 5.01
C GLU A 107 17.09 -9.71 5.36
N ARG A 108 18.14 -9.93 4.56
CA ARG A 108 19.09 -11.00 4.84
C ARG A 108 19.91 -10.61 6.08
N ILE A 109 20.02 -11.54 7.03
CA ILE A 109 20.86 -11.34 8.21
C ILE A 109 22.32 -11.36 7.76
N ALA A 110 23.05 -10.27 8.01
CA ALA A 110 24.48 -10.20 7.72
C ALA A 110 25.24 -11.19 8.61
N THR A 111 26.10 -12.01 8.02
CA THR A 111 27.03 -12.89 8.73
C THR A 111 28.26 -12.10 9.16
N SER A 112 28.93 -12.52 10.24
CA SER A 112 30.15 -11.86 10.71
C SER A 112 31.28 -11.91 9.68
N ASP A 113 32.24 -10.98 9.73
CA ASP A 113 33.46 -11.01 8.89
C ASP A 113 34.61 -11.82 9.51
N GLY A 114 34.39 -12.43 10.68
CA GLY A 114 35.46 -13.05 11.48
C GLY A 114 35.90 -14.45 11.00
N ASN A 115 37.14 -14.82 11.31
CA ASN A 115 37.75 -16.13 10.99
C ASN A 115 37.17 -17.32 11.78
N SER A 116 36.29 -17.07 12.75
CA SER A 116 35.64 -18.09 13.59
C SER A 116 34.21 -18.35 13.12
N LYS A 117 34.05 -18.63 11.83
CA LYS A 117 32.76 -19.04 11.27
C LYS A 117 32.54 -20.52 11.51
N PHE A 118 31.29 -20.90 11.76
CA PHE A 118 30.89 -22.29 11.68
C PHE A 118 31.22 -22.82 10.27
N ILE A 119 31.72 -24.04 10.16
CA ILE A 119 32.05 -24.66 8.86
C ILE A 119 30.81 -24.58 7.96
N GLY A 120 30.94 -24.00 6.76
CA GLY A 120 29.85 -23.78 5.80
C GLY A 120 29.04 -22.48 5.97
N ALA A 121 29.35 -21.62 6.96
CA ALA A 121 28.55 -20.40 7.21
C ALA A 121 28.72 -19.30 6.15
N ASP A 122 29.83 -19.28 5.40
CA ASP A 122 30.08 -18.31 4.32
C ASP A 122 29.41 -18.66 3.01
N GLU A 123 29.04 -19.92 2.84
CA GLU A 123 28.55 -20.43 1.57
C GLU A 123 27.04 -20.21 1.46
N VAL A 124 26.30 -20.22 2.58
CA VAL A 124 24.83 -20.29 2.54
C VAL A 124 24.13 -18.99 2.98
N LYS A 125 23.66 -18.21 2.00
CA LYS A 125 22.90 -16.97 2.19
C LYS A 125 21.40 -17.27 2.24
N HIS A 126 20.90 -17.71 3.40
CA HIS A 126 19.52 -18.19 3.54
C HIS A 126 18.79 -17.78 4.83
N SER A 127 19.41 -16.95 5.67
CA SER A 127 18.83 -16.46 6.92
C SER A 127 18.29 -15.04 6.77
N PHE A 128 17.08 -14.79 7.28
CA PHE A 128 16.38 -13.51 7.10
C PHE A 128 15.72 -13.02 8.40
N ALA A 129 15.66 -11.71 8.57
CA ALA A 129 14.86 -11.03 9.57
C ALA A 129 13.72 -10.25 8.89
N ARG A 130 12.59 -10.12 9.57
CA ARG A 130 11.45 -9.35 9.07
C ARG A 130 11.83 -7.86 9.02
N LYS A 131 11.63 -7.22 7.86
CA LYS A 131 11.79 -5.78 7.71
C LYS A 131 10.42 -5.11 7.86
N GLY A 132 10.29 -4.20 8.83
CA GLY A 132 8.99 -3.72 9.32
C GLY A 132 8.78 -2.21 9.29
N MET A 133 9.35 -1.50 8.31
CA MET A 133 9.13 -0.05 8.17
C MET A 133 7.83 0.30 7.44
N GLU A 134 7.32 -0.61 6.59
CA GLU A 134 6.07 -0.44 5.85
C GLU A 134 5.57 -1.79 5.32
N THR A 135 4.29 -1.86 4.97
CA THR A 135 3.72 -2.96 4.19
C THR A 135 3.43 -2.48 2.77
N ARG A 136 4.03 -3.12 1.75
CA ARG A 136 3.68 -2.86 0.35
C ARG A 136 2.34 -3.51 0.05
N VAL A 137 1.50 -2.81 -0.72
CA VAL A 137 0.20 -3.34 -1.13
C VAL A 137 -0.01 -3.17 -2.63
N SER A 138 -0.83 -4.03 -3.21
CA SER A 138 -1.31 -3.88 -4.59
C SER A 138 -2.72 -4.45 -4.76
N GLN A 139 -3.46 -3.86 -5.70
CA GLN A 139 -4.75 -4.33 -6.19
C GLN A 139 -4.71 -4.38 -7.70
N ILE A 140 -5.03 -5.53 -8.26
CA ILE A 140 -5.09 -5.79 -9.69
C ILE A 140 -6.52 -6.18 -10.03
N THR A 141 -7.15 -5.41 -10.91
CA THR A 141 -8.47 -5.73 -11.46
C THR A 141 -8.35 -5.98 -12.96
N TYR A 142 -9.00 -7.03 -13.43
CA TYR A 142 -9.13 -7.36 -14.85
C TYR A 142 -10.58 -7.70 -15.16
N ASP A 143 -11.14 -7.07 -16.20
CA ASP A 143 -12.53 -7.24 -16.63
C ASP A 143 -12.68 -8.02 -17.96
N GLY A 144 -11.59 -8.64 -18.42
CA GLY A 144 -11.54 -9.33 -19.72
C GLY A 144 -10.99 -8.47 -20.85
N GLU A 145 -10.97 -7.15 -20.70
CA GLU A 145 -10.48 -6.21 -21.71
C GLU A 145 -9.40 -5.30 -21.16
N ASN A 146 -9.64 -4.70 -19.99
CA ASN A 146 -8.82 -3.65 -19.40
C ASN A 146 -8.25 -4.06 -18.05
N TRP A 147 -7.04 -3.56 -17.80
CA TRP A 147 -6.36 -3.64 -16.52
C TRP A 147 -6.59 -2.38 -15.69
N GLU A 148 -6.75 -2.57 -14.39
CA GLU A 148 -6.52 -1.53 -13.39
C GLU A 148 -5.53 -2.06 -12.36
N VAL A 149 -4.35 -1.42 -12.29
CA VAL A 149 -3.32 -1.74 -11.30
C VAL A 149 -3.16 -0.56 -10.37
N ILE A 150 -3.36 -0.81 -9.08
CA ILE A 150 -3.12 0.13 -7.99
C ILE A 150 -2.03 -0.49 -7.11
N SER A 151 -0.93 0.22 -6.89
CA SER A 151 0.07 -0.15 -5.89
C SER A 151 0.10 0.87 -4.77
N GLY A 152 0.77 0.54 -3.68
CA GLY A 152 0.77 1.41 -2.53
C GLY A 152 1.63 0.92 -1.39
N LEU A 153 1.55 1.66 -0.30
CA LEU A 153 2.10 1.25 0.98
C LEU A 153 1.17 1.68 2.12
N LYS A 154 1.34 1.03 3.27
CA LYS A 154 0.73 1.42 4.55
C LYS A 154 1.72 1.17 5.69
N ASP A 155 1.36 1.63 6.88
CA ASP A 155 2.12 1.43 8.12
C ASP A 155 3.51 2.11 8.13
N LEU A 156 3.73 3.11 7.26
CA LEU A 156 5.00 3.84 7.18
C LEU A 156 4.97 5.09 8.08
N THR A 157 5.42 4.96 9.32
CA THR A 157 5.52 6.09 10.25
C THR A 157 6.71 6.98 9.92
N VAL A 158 6.46 8.29 9.75
CA VAL A 158 7.48 9.32 9.51
C VAL A 158 7.28 10.52 10.41
N MET A 159 8.37 11.25 10.70
CA MET A 159 8.34 12.45 11.54
C MET A 159 9.39 13.47 11.13
N ASN A 160 8.98 14.74 11.06
CA ASN A 160 9.89 15.90 11.10
C ASN A 160 9.82 16.51 12.51
N SER A 161 10.98 16.75 13.14
CA SER A 161 11.06 17.34 14.48
C SER A 161 10.91 18.86 14.51
N THR A 162 11.04 19.52 13.36
CA THR A 162 10.94 20.98 13.14
C THR A 162 10.55 21.24 11.68
N ASN A 163 10.65 22.49 11.20
CA ASN A 163 10.29 22.93 9.84
C ASN A 163 8.84 22.59 9.47
N SER A 164 7.98 22.62 10.48
CA SER A 164 6.53 22.49 10.35
C SER A 164 5.87 23.56 11.17
N GLU A 165 4.91 24.25 10.56
CA GLU A 165 4.14 25.33 11.14
C GLU A 165 2.64 25.04 10.96
N PHE A 166 1.82 25.78 11.70
CA PHE A 166 0.38 25.85 11.49
C PHE A 166 -0.19 27.13 12.12
N TRP A 167 -0.48 28.10 11.27
CA TRP A 167 -1.01 29.41 11.65
C TRP A 167 -1.85 30.00 10.51
N GLY A 168 -2.57 31.10 10.77
CA GLY A 168 -3.40 31.75 9.76
C GLY A 168 -4.69 31.02 9.41
N TYR A 169 -5.06 29.98 10.18
CA TYR A 169 -6.34 29.29 10.03
C TYR A 169 -7.51 30.13 10.56
N VAL A 170 -8.70 29.82 10.04
CA VAL A 170 -9.97 30.42 10.46
C VAL A 170 -10.21 30.15 11.94
N LYS A 171 -10.65 31.17 12.67
CA LYS A 171 -10.97 31.09 14.10
C LYS A 171 -12.44 31.34 14.29
N ASP A 172 -13.14 30.37 14.87
CA ASP A 172 -14.53 30.47 15.27
C ASP A 172 -14.65 30.49 16.81
N LYS A 173 -15.88 30.47 17.32
CA LYS A 173 -16.15 30.49 18.77
C LYS A 173 -15.68 29.25 19.54
N TYR A 174 -15.23 28.19 18.86
CA TYR A 174 -14.72 26.95 19.46
C TYR A 174 -13.21 26.75 19.25
N THR A 175 -12.54 27.72 18.62
CA THR A 175 -11.11 27.60 18.31
C THR A 175 -10.26 27.96 19.52
N THR A 176 -9.65 26.94 20.14
CA THR A 176 -8.70 27.09 21.26
C THR A 176 -7.26 26.74 20.90
N LEU A 177 -7.05 26.13 19.73
CA LEU A 177 -5.73 25.78 19.22
C LEU A 177 -4.88 27.05 19.14
N LYS A 178 -3.67 26.98 19.68
CA LYS A 178 -2.66 28.04 19.53
C LYS A 178 -1.97 27.85 18.18
N GLU A 179 -1.66 28.97 17.53
CA GLU A 179 -0.80 28.94 16.35
C GLU A 179 0.60 28.45 16.73
N ALA A 180 1.22 27.67 15.85
CA ALA A 180 2.55 27.13 16.04
C ALA A 180 3.43 27.52 14.85
N TYR A 181 4.59 28.09 15.14
CA TYR A 181 5.60 28.51 14.15
C TYR A 181 6.83 27.58 14.15
N ASP A 182 6.80 26.56 15.02
CA ASP A 182 7.70 25.40 14.98
C ASP A 182 7.00 24.28 15.76
N ARG A 183 6.87 23.10 15.15
CA ARG A 183 6.24 21.93 15.77
C ARG A 183 6.73 20.64 15.12
N ILE A 184 6.53 19.53 15.83
CA ILE A 184 6.61 18.19 15.25
C ILE A 184 5.49 18.01 14.21
N LEU A 185 5.82 17.34 13.10
CA LEU A 185 4.87 16.74 12.16
C LEU A 185 5.13 15.24 12.08
N ALA A 186 4.23 14.43 12.62
CA ALA A 186 4.30 12.97 12.53
C ALA A 186 3.04 12.41 11.85
N THR A 187 3.20 11.37 11.04
CA THR A 187 2.10 10.71 10.34
C THR A 187 2.45 9.26 10.02
N ASP A 188 1.41 8.43 9.93
CA ASP A 188 1.49 7.11 9.30
C ASP A 188 1.07 7.21 7.84
N VAL A 189 1.99 6.99 6.91
CA VAL A 189 1.71 7.16 5.49
C VAL A 189 0.94 5.94 4.97
N SER A 190 -0.32 6.16 4.62
CA SER A 190 -1.10 5.25 3.78
C SER A 190 -1.29 5.87 2.41
N ALA A 191 -0.73 5.23 1.38
CA ALA A 191 -0.76 5.73 0.01
C ALA A 191 -1.19 4.64 -0.97
N ARG A 192 -1.99 5.01 -1.97
CA ARG A 192 -2.37 4.17 -3.12
C ARG A 192 -2.16 4.98 -4.38
N TRP A 193 -1.50 4.42 -5.38
CA TRP A 193 -1.32 5.05 -6.69
C TRP A 193 -1.72 4.12 -7.82
N ARG A 194 -2.41 4.69 -8.81
CA ARG A 194 -2.95 3.98 -9.96
C ARG A 194 -2.06 4.20 -11.17
N TYR A 195 -1.74 3.11 -11.85
CA TYR A 195 -0.98 3.12 -13.09
C TYR A 195 -1.87 3.47 -14.29
N ASN A 196 -1.25 4.00 -15.34
CA ASN A 196 -1.89 4.20 -16.63
C ASN A 196 -1.73 3.02 -17.60
N TRP A 197 -1.19 1.91 -17.11
CA TRP A 197 -1.15 0.65 -17.83
C TRP A 197 -2.51 -0.04 -17.76
N THR A 198 -3.23 -0.07 -18.89
CA THR A 198 -4.60 -0.57 -19.01
C THR A 198 -4.76 -1.71 -20.02
N SER A 199 -3.75 -2.00 -20.83
CA SER A 199 -3.80 -3.08 -21.82
C SER A 199 -2.42 -3.71 -22.07
N ASP A 200 -2.41 -4.95 -22.53
CA ASP A 200 -1.17 -5.68 -22.87
C ASP A 200 -0.43 -5.11 -24.08
N GLU A 201 -1.10 -4.28 -24.89
CA GLU A 201 -0.50 -3.57 -26.02
C GLU A 201 0.46 -2.46 -25.55
N GLN A 202 0.25 -1.96 -24.33
CA GLN A 202 1.12 -0.96 -23.73
C GLN A 202 2.35 -1.62 -23.10
N ARG A 203 3.47 -0.89 -23.12
CA ARG A 203 4.68 -1.31 -22.41
C ARG A 203 4.40 -1.41 -20.92
N MET A 204 4.48 -2.63 -20.39
CA MET A 204 4.31 -2.89 -18.97
C MET A 204 5.36 -2.15 -18.11
N PRO A 205 4.96 -1.51 -17.00
CA PRO A 205 5.88 -0.92 -16.04
C PRO A 205 6.80 -1.96 -15.40
N ASN A 206 8.01 -1.54 -15.01
CA ASN A 206 8.81 -2.33 -14.07
C ASN A 206 8.30 -2.07 -12.65
N TRP A 207 7.51 -3.00 -12.12
CA TRP A 207 6.76 -2.84 -10.87
C TRP A 207 7.65 -2.56 -9.65
N GLU A 208 8.72 -3.36 -9.48
CA GLU A 208 9.68 -3.18 -8.37
C GLU A 208 10.35 -1.80 -8.41
N LYS A 209 10.89 -1.41 -9.58
CA LYS A 209 11.52 -0.10 -9.74
C LYS A 209 10.53 1.04 -9.55
N SER A 210 9.30 0.88 -10.03
CA SER A 210 8.27 1.90 -9.87
C SER A 210 7.90 2.11 -8.40
N TYR A 211 7.68 1.03 -7.64
CA TYR A 211 7.44 1.09 -6.20
C TYR A 211 8.60 1.76 -5.45
N GLU A 212 9.83 1.32 -5.70
CA GLU A 212 11.03 1.89 -5.07
C GLU A 212 11.15 3.40 -5.32
N GLN A 213 10.94 3.85 -6.57
CA GLN A 213 11.04 5.25 -6.92
C GLN A 213 9.87 6.07 -6.36
N ALA A 214 8.64 5.55 -6.37
CA ALA A 214 7.49 6.22 -5.76
C ALA A 214 7.72 6.43 -4.25
N ARG A 215 8.12 5.39 -3.53
CA ARG A 215 8.47 5.45 -2.10
C ARG A 215 9.61 6.45 -1.85
N LYS A 216 10.66 6.42 -2.66
CA LYS A 216 11.79 7.36 -2.55
C LYS A 216 11.33 8.80 -2.73
N HIS A 217 10.58 9.11 -3.78
CA HIS A 217 10.09 10.46 -4.04
C HIS A 217 9.14 10.95 -2.93
N MET A 218 8.28 10.06 -2.42
CA MET A 218 7.40 10.33 -1.30
C MET A 218 8.18 10.79 -0.05
N LEU A 219 9.16 10.00 0.37
CA LEU A 219 9.97 10.29 1.55
C LEU A 219 10.84 11.54 1.37
N GLN A 220 11.42 11.73 0.18
CA GLN A 220 12.17 12.94 -0.13
C GLN A 220 11.28 14.18 -0.07
N ALA A 221 10.08 14.14 -0.64
CA ALA A 221 9.15 15.27 -0.56
C ALA A 221 8.72 15.57 0.88
N PHE A 222 8.44 14.56 1.70
CA PHE A 222 8.12 14.75 3.11
C PHE A 222 9.28 15.44 3.87
N ALA A 223 10.51 15.00 3.65
CA ALA A 223 11.69 15.53 4.34
C ALA A 223 12.14 16.92 3.84
N GLU A 224 11.99 17.19 2.54
CA GLU A 224 12.48 18.43 1.90
C GLU A 224 11.43 19.56 1.94
N THR A 225 10.16 19.26 2.19
CA THR A 225 9.10 20.28 2.26
C THR A 225 9.12 21.00 3.61
N TYR A 226 9.37 22.31 3.59
CA TYR A 226 9.01 23.17 4.71
C TYR A 226 7.48 23.26 4.82
N SER A 227 6.91 22.70 5.89
CA SER A 227 5.48 22.37 5.96
C SER A 227 4.67 23.48 6.63
N LEU A 228 3.81 24.18 5.89
CA LEU A 228 2.84 25.12 6.47
C LEU A 228 1.51 24.43 6.87
N SER A 229 1.31 23.20 6.40
CA SER A 229 0.21 22.31 6.81
C SER A 229 0.47 20.89 6.29
N LEU A 230 -0.15 19.88 6.93
CA LEU A 230 -0.04 18.50 6.44
C LEU A 230 -0.68 18.34 5.05
N GLN A 231 -1.71 19.13 4.72
CA GLN A 231 -2.32 19.21 3.39
C GLN A 231 -1.30 19.64 2.31
N GLN A 232 -0.49 20.66 2.61
CA GLN A 232 0.56 21.11 1.68
C GLN A 232 1.60 20.01 1.47
N THR A 233 2.09 19.41 2.55
CA THR A 233 3.09 18.34 2.50
C THR A 233 2.57 17.14 1.71
N LEU A 234 1.31 16.72 1.94
CA LEU A 234 0.63 15.70 1.16
C LEU A 234 0.63 16.02 -0.33
N TYR A 235 0.24 17.24 -0.69
CA TYR A 235 0.21 17.68 -2.09
C TYR A 235 1.61 17.63 -2.73
N GLN A 236 2.66 18.06 -2.01
CA GLN A 236 4.04 18.01 -2.51
C GLN A 236 4.53 16.56 -2.72
N MET A 237 4.19 15.66 -1.79
CA MET A 237 4.49 14.22 -1.92
C MET A 237 3.84 13.63 -3.18
N GLY A 238 2.53 13.87 -3.37
CA GLY A 238 1.81 13.38 -4.55
C GLY A 238 2.32 14.00 -5.84
N SER A 239 2.52 15.32 -5.86
CA SER A 239 2.99 16.05 -7.04
C SER A 239 4.36 15.58 -7.49
N ARG A 240 5.30 15.33 -6.56
CA ARG A 240 6.64 14.82 -6.91
C ARG A 240 6.56 13.47 -7.58
N ILE A 241 5.68 12.58 -7.13
CA ILE A 241 5.48 11.26 -7.75
C ILE A 241 4.88 11.40 -9.14
N ILE A 242 3.76 12.11 -9.29
CA ILE A 242 3.09 12.31 -10.58
C ILE A 242 4.02 12.94 -11.62
N ASN A 243 4.85 13.91 -11.21
CA ASN A 243 5.77 14.61 -12.10
C ASN A 243 7.03 13.78 -12.45
N SER A 244 7.44 12.85 -11.58
CA SER A 244 8.66 12.05 -11.79
C SER A 244 8.40 10.66 -12.37
N ARG A 245 7.16 10.17 -12.28
CA ARG A 245 6.73 8.82 -12.71
C ARG A 245 5.62 8.95 -13.75
N SER A 246 5.99 8.92 -15.03
CA SER A 246 5.02 9.05 -16.14
C SER A 246 4.03 7.90 -16.23
N GLU A 247 4.34 6.75 -15.62
CA GLU A 247 3.46 5.58 -15.59
C GLU A 247 2.35 5.66 -14.51
N ILE A 248 2.39 6.68 -13.64
CA ILE A 248 1.41 6.88 -12.55
C ILE A 248 0.53 8.08 -12.88
N ASP A 249 -0.79 7.87 -12.84
CA ASP A 249 -1.77 8.90 -13.21
C ASP A 249 -2.46 9.53 -11.99
N GLU A 250 -2.51 8.82 -10.88
CA GLU A 250 -3.26 9.20 -9.69
C GLU A 250 -2.58 8.63 -8.46
N ILE A 251 -2.52 9.40 -7.38
CA ILE A 251 -2.14 8.94 -6.06
C ILE A 251 -3.07 9.53 -5.01
N ARG A 252 -3.55 8.68 -4.11
CA ARG A 252 -4.35 9.04 -2.95
C ARG A 252 -3.59 8.76 -1.67
N PHE A 253 -3.68 9.69 -0.73
CA PHE A 253 -3.12 9.57 0.61
C PHE A 253 -4.20 9.64 1.67
N SER A 254 -3.97 8.92 2.77
CA SER A 254 -4.65 9.10 4.05
C SER A 254 -3.58 9.22 5.14
N LEU A 255 -3.45 10.43 5.69
CA LEU A 255 -2.37 10.83 6.59
C LEU A 255 -2.96 11.30 7.92
N PRO A 256 -2.94 10.48 8.99
CA PRO A 256 -3.27 10.95 10.31
C PRO A 256 -2.16 11.88 10.82
N ASN A 257 -2.55 13.03 11.37
CA ASN A 257 -1.64 13.87 12.12
C ASN A 257 -1.49 13.32 13.53
N ASN A 258 -0.40 12.60 13.77
CA ASN A 258 -0.06 11.96 15.03
C ASN A 258 0.48 13.01 16.00
N HIS A 259 -0.40 13.52 16.87
CA HIS A 259 -0.10 14.69 17.69
C HIS A 259 1.01 14.42 18.71
N HIS A 260 2.03 15.27 18.66
CA HIS A 260 3.06 15.38 19.68
C HIS A 260 2.90 16.75 20.38
N PHE A 261 2.23 16.75 21.53
CA PHE A 261 1.95 17.97 22.27
C PHE A 261 3.17 18.37 23.09
N LEU A 262 3.64 19.61 22.92
CA LEU A 262 4.68 20.15 23.78
C LEU A 262 4.15 20.21 25.22
N VAL A 263 4.83 19.53 26.15
CA VAL A 263 4.38 19.46 27.54
C VAL A 263 4.64 20.78 28.23
N ASP A 264 3.63 21.33 28.91
CA ASP A 264 3.79 22.47 29.79
C ASP A 264 4.51 22.03 31.08
N LEU A 265 5.75 22.50 31.24
CA LEU A 265 6.60 22.21 32.40
C LEU A 265 6.73 23.42 33.35
N GLU A 266 6.04 24.54 33.07
CA GLU A 266 6.04 25.72 33.95
C GLU A 266 5.55 25.40 35.38
N PRO A 267 4.55 24.51 35.60
CA PRO A 267 4.15 24.10 36.95
C PRO A 267 5.28 23.47 37.78
N PHE A 268 6.34 22.98 37.13
CA PHE A 268 7.53 22.41 37.77
C PHE A 268 8.71 23.40 37.83
N GLY A 269 8.53 24.64 37.38
CA GLY A 269 9.59 25.64 37.30
C GLY A 269 10.62 25.38 36.20
N LEU A 270 10.26 24.62 35.16
CA LEU A 270 11.13 24.25 34.06
C LEU A 270 10.66 24.87 32.74
N LYS A 271 11.61 25.29 31.90
CA LYS A 271 11.35 25.69 30.51
C LYS A 271 11.41 24.47 29.60
N ASN A 272 10.56 24.42 28.57
CA ASN A 272 10.58 23.36 27.56
C ASN A 272 10.85 23.97 26.17
N ASP A 273 12.11 23.92 25.73
CA ASP A 273 12.57 24.52 24.46
C ASP A 273 12.37 23.56 23.27
N ASN A 274 11.13 23.11 23.06
CA ASN A 274 10.76 22.16 22.01
C ASN A 274 11.43 20.77 22.18
N GLU A 275 11.57 20.29 23.42
CA GLU A 275 12.33 19.08 23.74
C GLU A 275 11.44 17.92 24.23
N VAL A 276 10.47 18.18 25.10
CA VAL A 276 9.66 17.15 25.76
C VAL A 276 8.23 17.19 25.26
N TYR A 277 7.79 16.09 24.64
CA TYR A 277 6.47 15.97 24.02
C TYR A 277 5.68 14.79 24.59
N PHE A 278 4.36 14.95 24.64
CA PHE A 278 3.42 13.85 24.81
C PHE A 278 2.91 13.41 23.43
N ALA A 279 3.30 12.21 23.01
CA ALA A 279 2.75 11.55 21.82
C ALA A 279 1.39 10.94 22.17
N ALA A 280 0.32 11.55 21.68
CA ALA A 280 -1.04 11.10 21.96
C ALA A 280 -1.47 10.01 20.98
N ASP A 281 -2.05 8.93 21.48
CA ASP A 281 -2.62 7.88 20.63
C ASP A 281 -3.85 8.37 19.86
N ARG A 282 -4.78 9.04 20.58
CA ARG A 282 -6.07 9.52 20.07
C ARG A 282 -6.55 10.76 20.85
N PRO A 283 -7.38 11.64 20.26
CA PRO A 283 -7.78 11.67 18.85
C PRO A 283 -6.63 12.19 17.96
N TYR A 284 -6.75 11.99 16.65
CA TYR A 284 -5.82 12.52 15.64
C TYR A 284 -6.58 13.29 14.56
N GLY A 285 -5.92 14.24 13.91
CA GLY A 285 -6.46 14.84 12.67
C GLY A 285 -6.30 13.85 11.53
N LEU A 286 -7.24 13.76 10.59
CA LEU A 286 -7.12 12.89 9.42
C LEU A 286 -7.16 13.73 8.15
N ILE A 287 -6.07 13.70 7.38
CA ILE A 287 -5.93 14.50 6.15
C ILE A 287 -5.86 13.53 4.98
N GLU A 288 -6.77 13.73 4.02
CA GLU A 288 -6.89 12.84 2.86
C GLU A 288 -7.03 13.67 1.60
N ALA A 289 -6.32 13.27 0.55
CA ALA A 289 -6.45 13.90 -0.77
C ALA A 289 -5.95 12.99 -1.87
N THR A 290 -6.47 13.25 -3.07
CA THR A 290 -6.01 12.64 -4.32
C THR A 290 -5.25 13.71 -5.11
N VAL A 291 -4.05 13.37 -5.57
CA VAL A 291 -3.26 14.15 -6.52
C VAL A 291 -3.17 13.36 -7.82
N LEU A 292 -3.47 13.99 -8.94
CA LEU A 292 -3.59 13.31 -10.22
C LEU A 292 -3.01 14.16 -11.35
N ARG A 293 -2.67 13.50 -12.44
CA ARG A 293 -2.22 14.15 -13.68
C ARG A 293 -3.40 14.91 -14.31
N ASP A 294 -3.10 16.05 -14.91
CA ASP A 294 -4.12 16.86 -15.59
C ASP A 294 -4.89 16.03 -16.64
N GLY A 295 -6.21 16.20 -16.67
CA GLY A 295 -7.12 15.45 -17.54
C GLY A 295 -7.43 14.00 -17.14
N VAL A 296 -6.91 13.50 -16.00
CA VAL A 296 -7.23 12.16 -15.50
C VAL A 296 -8.47 12.19 -14.61
N GLU A 297 -9.34 11.18 -14.72
CA GLU A 297 -10.44 10.99 -13.76
C GLU A 297 -9.96 10.19 -12.53
N PRO A 298 -10.32 10.60 -11.31
CA PRO A 298 -9.96 9.86 -10.10
C PRO A 298 -10.75 8.55 -10.04
N LYS A 299 -10.05 7.43 -9.89
CA LYS A 299 -10.64 6.09 -9.75
C LYS A 299 -10.33 5.43 -8.42
N ILE A 300 -9.36 5.92 -7.65
CA ILE A 300 -9.10 5.38 -6.33
C ILE A 300 -10.24 5.83 -5.39
N PRO A 301 -10.95 4.90 -4.73
CA PRO A 301 -12.00 5.22 -3.77
C PRO A 301 -11.57 6.23 -2.71
N VAL A 302 -12.51 7.11 -2.32
CA VAL A 302 -12.29 8.08 -1.24
C VAL A 302 -11.94 7.35 0.06
N ASP A 303 -12.71 6.32 0.39
CA ASP A 303 -12.44 5.46 1.53
C ASP A 303 -11.44 4.36 1.14
N MET A 304 -10.24 4.42 1.72
CA MET A 304 -9.18 3.43 1.51
C MET A 304 -9.15 2.32 2.56
N THR A 305 -10.08 2.29 3.54
CA THR A 305 -10.08 1.25 4.59
C THR A 305 -10.18 -0.17 4.03
N ASN A 306 -10.78 -0.30 2.84
CA ASN A 306 -10.90 -1.57 2.14
C ASN A 306 -9.82 -1.79 1.07
N LEU A 307 -8.78 -0.95 0.92
CA LEU A 307 -7.77 -1.02 -0.15
C LEU A 307 -6.37 -1.37 0.34
#